data_AF-A0A936WEI8-F1
#
_entry.id   AF-A0A936WEI8-F1
#
_cell.length_a   1.000
_cell.length_b   1.000
_cell.length_c   1.000
_cell.angle_alpha   90.00
_cell.angle_beta   90.00
_cell.angle_gamma   90.00
#
_symmetry.space_group_name_H-M   'P 1'
#
loop_
_entity.id
_entity.type
_entity.pdbx_description
1 polymer ?
#
loop_
_entity_poly.entity_id
_entity_poly.type
_entity_poly.pdbx_seq_one_letter_code
_entity_poly.pdbx_strand_id
1 'polypeptide(L)'
;MDLRIHLIGLQFLVATATFAQSYGELDVNNVRARFYSDGMIGMDLGSGTARFEVPDGSGIHPLFVANLWMGGYDSGNQLHMAAVRYNQNGEDFWPGPLTNTGGASITPAMSAQWDQVWQVNTADVVLYQAYYDCLADPNCDESVQFPGYQMPAYFNDWPVFGDVSAGQDQYLASFLDYNGDGDYDPTDGDMPCGPGDGSLYFIFNDKLDVHTESGGLPIGVEVQARPFAFNGPNEALNNTIFVEYRIINRSTLTLNDVHVGLFTDFDLGGPLDDHIGCDVGRSLWYVYNADTLDEGTTGILGYGAQPPAFGATILCGMFRDGDGLDNPLTTDANLALAQHGSVYPGWGDAYGDGIIDNERYGLSHFSAFPGSGIMGTLDPQAASQYYDYLRGNWADGTSLLYGGTGHVSDPAADPNTVVQHLYPGASDPLGFSTGGVPQAPWSQVSAGQVGGDRRGVGSMGPFTLLPGDIHRVMVAFVYARAASGGSQASIEALQARVDSVRAFAEAEDYCGGFRTDVPCFGGMATGLGEATAPGPLLLQPVPASDVLRINGPAGATFMVMDLSGRQVLPARPFDQGFTAMDVSGLPNGVYIVRTLGASPMVARFVVAR
;
A
#
# COMPACT_ATOMS: atom_id res chain seq x y z
N MET A 1 57.14 1.90 -52.01
CA MET A 1 55.76 2.41 -52.17
C MET A 1 55.13 2.30 -50.79
N ASP A 2 55.36 3.31 -49.94
CA ASP A 2 54.83 3.35 -48.58
C ASP A 2 53.56 4.18 -48.57
N LEU A 3 52.43 3.51 -48.36
CA LEU A 3 51.11 4.09 -48.25
C LEU A 3 50.90 4.54 -46.79
N ARG A 4 51.04 5.85 -46.51
CA ARG A 4 50.66 6.42 -45.22
C ARG A 4 49.15 6.63 -45.18
N ILE A 5 48.43 5.74 -44.50
CA ILE A 5 47.02 5.89 -44.17
C ILE A 5 46.91 6.88 -43.00
N HIS A 6 46.19 7.98 -43.19
CA HIS A 6 45.79 8.88 -42.11
C HIS A 6 44.45 8.37 -41.54
N LEU A 7 44.47 7.78 -40.34
CA LEU A 7 43.27 7.52 -39.56
C LEU A 7 42.75 8.86 -39.04
N ILE A 8 41.59 9.29 -39.53
CA ILE A 8 40.78 10.34 -38.89
C ILE A 8 39.94 9.62 -37.83
N GLY A 9 40.34 9.76 -36.56
CA GLY A 9 39.56 9.30 -35.42
C GLY A 9 38.34 10.19 -35.24
N LEU A 10 37.17 9.69 -35.58
CA LEU A 10 35.88 10.31 -35.26
C LEU A 10 35.59 9.99 -33.77
N GLN A 11 35.96 10.90 -32.87
CA GLN A 11 35.54 10.83 -31.47
C GLN A 11 34.04 11.17 -31.39
N PHE A 12 33.20 10.14 -31.19
CA PHE A 12 31.85 10.34 -30.68
C PHE A 12 31.98 10.85 -29.24
N LEU A 13 31.76 12.14 -29.04
CA LEU A 13 31.53 12.71 -27.73
C LEU A 13 30.11 12.29 -27.31
N VAL A 14 29.99 11.16 -26.60
CA VAL A 14 28.75 10.83 -25.88
C VAL A 14 28.67 11.84 -24.74
N ALA A 15 27.84 12.86 -24.89
CA ALA A 15 27.45 13.70 -23.77
C ALA A 15 26.53 12.87 -22.88
N THR A 16 27.09 12.21 -21.87
CA THR A 16 26.31 11.72 -20.74
C THR A 16 25.82 12.95 -19.99
N ALA A 17 24.59 13.39 -20.27
CA ALA A 17 23.89 14.29 -19.36
C ALA A 17 23.56 13.47 -18.12
N THR A 18 24.37 13.61 -17.07
CA THR A 18 24.01 13.12 -15.75
C THR A 18 22.96 14.08 -15.21
N PHE A 19 21.68 13.75 -15.40
CA PHE A 19 20.61 14.38 -14.65
C PHE A 19 20.61 13.77 -13.25
N ALA A 20 20.50 14.61 -12.21
CA ALA A 20 20.19 14.10 -10.88
C ALA A 20 18.74 13.60 -10.95
N GLN A 21 18.51 12.33 -10.64
CA GLN A 21 17.18 11.74 -10.67
C GLN A 21 16.23 12.51 -9.73
N SER A 22 15.00 12.75 -10.20
CA SER A 22 14.01 13.48 -9.44
C SER A 22 13.32 12.58 -8.41
N TYR A 23 13.16 13.12 -7.20
CA TYR A 23 12.44 12.47 -6.10
C TYR A 23 11.46 13.44 -5.46
N GLY A 24 10.41 12.89 -4.86
CA GLY A 24 9.49 13.58 -3.96
C GLY A 24 9.57 12.99 -2.56
N GLU A 25 9.23 13.78 -1.54
CA GLU A 25 9.05 13.31 -0.17
C GLU A 25 7.58 13.46 0.21
N LEU A 26 7.01 12.41 0.77
CA LEU A 26 5.68 12.41 1.35
C LEU A 26 5.82 12.53 2.87
N ASP A 27 5.42 13.67 3.43
CA ASP A 27 5.57 14.06 4.84
C ASP A 27 4.24 14.58 5.44
N VAL A 28 3.16 13.82 5.21
CA VAL A 28 1.79 14.21 5.57
C VAL A 28 1.43 13.86 7.00
N ASN A 29 1.93 12.74 7.52
CA ASN A 29 1.55 12.16 8.80
C ASN A 29 2.77 11.80 9.65
N ASN A 30 2.66 10.85 10.58
CA ASN A 30 3.81 10.41 11.40
C ASN A 30 4.87 9.62 10.61
N VAL A 31 4.71 9.49 9.29
CA VAL A 31 5.66 8.85 8.38
C VAL A 31 6.17 9.89 7.40
N ARG A 32 7.50 9.93 7.22
CA ARG A 32 8.14 10.62 6.10
C ARG A 32 8.78 9.59 5.18
N ALA A 33 8.46 9.60 3.89
CA ALA A 33 9.06 8.67 2.94
C ALA A 33 9.44 9.32 1.62
N ARG A 34 10.60 8.95 1.08
CA ARG A 34 11.06 9.37 -0.23
C ARG A 34 10.63 8.41 -1.33
N PHE A 35 10.24 8.97 -2.47
CA PHE A 35 9.86 8.26 -3.69
C PHE A 35 10.62 8.83 -4.89
N TYR A 36 11.18 7.95 -5.72
CA TYR A 36 11.82 8.32 -6.97
C TYR A 36 10.86 8.12 -8.15
N SER A 37 11.08 8.88 -9.21
CA SER A 37 10.33 8.83 -10.47
C SER A 37 10.41 7.49 -11.21
N ASP A 38 11.31 6.58 -10.80
CA ASP A 38 11.50 5.23 -11.34
C ASP A 38 10.76 4.12 -10.55
N GLY A 39 10.06 4.48 -9.47
CA GLY A 39 9.38 3.52 -8.60
C GLY A 39 10.07 3.18 -7.29
N MET A 40 11.31 3.63 -7.07
CA MET A 40 12.04 3.30 -5.84
C MET A 40 11.51 4.06 -4.62
N ILE A 41 11.38 3.33 -3.51
CA ILE A 41 10.87 3.86 -2.23
C ILE A 41 11.96 3.74 -1.17
N GLY A 42 12.16 4.80 -0.38
CA GLY A 42 12.78 4.72 0.94
C GLY A 42 14.31 4.83 0.99
N MET A 43 15.05 4.88 -0.12
CA MET A 43 16.51 5.02 -0.13
C MET A 43 16.95 6.33 -0.80
N ASP A 44 18.00 6.98 -0.31
CA ASP A 44 18.69 8.10 -0.96
C ASP A 44 19.85 7.57 -1.83
N LEU A 45 19.74 7.68 -3.16
CA LEU A 45 20.77 7.15 -4.08
C LEU A 45 22.12 7.87 -3.99
N GLY A 46 22.13 9.15 -3.63
CA GLY A 46 23.36 9.93 -3.57
C GLY A 46 24.23 9.58 -2.35
N SER A 47 23.59 9.29 -1.22
CA SER A 47 24.25 8.99 0.05
C SER A 47 24.24 7.51 0.41
N GLY A 48 23.39 6.70 -0.23
CA GLY A 48 23.21 5.28 0.11
C GLY A 48 22.57 5.07 1.49
N THR A 49 21.70 5.99 1.93
CA THR A 49 21.08 5.93 3.27
C THR A 49 19.57 5.85 3.18
N ALA A 50 18.92 5.23 4.17
CA ALA A 50 17.47 5.16 4.24
C ALA A 50 16.81 6.54 4.45
N ARG A 51 15.56 6.64 3.99
CA ARG A 51 14.67 7.83 3.89
C ARG A 51 13.19 7.43 4.03
N PHE A 52 12.92 6.29 4.66
CA PHE A 52 11.60 5.96 5.16
C PHE A 52 11.66 6.09 6.67
N GLU A 53 11.01 7.07 7.26
CA GLU A 53 11.21 7.49 8.64
C GLU A 53 9.89 7.43 9.42
N VAL A 54 9.89 6.69 10.54
CA VAL A 54 8.74 6.59 11.44
C VAL A 54 9.23 6.43 12.87
N PRO A 55 8.89 7.31 13.81
CA PRO A 55 8.16 8.57 13.66
C PRO A 55 8.92 9.60 12.83
N ASP A 56 8.19 10.46 12.12
CA ASP A 56 8.76 11.63 11.44
C ASP A 56 9.58 12.49 12.42
N GLY A 57 10.78 12.89 12.01
CA GLY A 57 11.75 13.66 12.80
C GLY A 57 12.56 12.85 13.84
N SER A 58 12.43 11.52 13.90
CA SER A 58 13.21 10.66 14.77
C SER A 58 14.64 10.37 14.28
N GLY A 59 14.88 10.42 12.96
CA GLY A 59 16.08 9.94 12.30
C GLY A 59 16.25 8.42 12.30
N ILE A 60 15.19 7.66 12.63
CA ILE A 60 15.18 6.19 12.67
C ILE A 60 14.27 5.67 11.55
N HIS A 61 14.70 4.62 10.87
CA HIS A 61 14.08 4.17 9.62
C HIS A 61 13.72 2.70 9.74
N PRO A 62 12.49 2.25 9.38
CA PRO A 62 12.12 0.84 9.43
C PRO A 62 12.23 0.11 8.08
N LEU A 63 12.56 0.84 7.01
CA LEU A 63 12.68 0.33 5.64
C LEU A 63 13.90 0.98 5.00
N PHE A 64 14.78 0.16 4.42
CA PHE A 64 15.90 0.66 3.64
C PHE A 64 15.48 1.01 2.23
N VAL A 65 14.87 0.05 1.52
CA VAL A 65 14.39 0.26 0.16
C VAL A 65 13.21 -0.67 -0.15
N ALA A 66 12.29 -0.21 -1.00
CA ALA A 66 11.31 -1.08 -1.66
C ALA A 66 11.17 -0.76 -3.15
N ASN A 67 10.88 -1.80 -3.94
CA ASN A 67 10.77 -1.72 -5.41
C ASN A 67 9.77 -2.76 -5.95
N LEU A 68 9.04 -2.40 -7.02
CA LEU A 68 8.16 -3.33 -7.72
C LEU A 68 8.97 -4.31 -8.56
N TRP A 69 8.64 -5.59 -8.52
CA TRP A 69 9.20 -6.64 -9.36
C TRP A 69 8.07 -7.27 -10.18
N MET A 70 8.35 -7.60 -11.44
CA MET A 70 7.39 -8.27 -12.31
C MET A 70 8.09 -9.22 -13.27
N GLY A 71 7.52 -10.40 -13.48
CA GLY A 71 7.99 -11.30 -14.51
C GLY A 71 6.95 -12.33 -14.93
N GLY A 72 7.15 -12.91 -16.11
CA GLY A 72 6.28 -13.92 -16.71
C GLY A 72 6.82 -14.39 -18.05
N TYR A 73 6.14 -15.35 -18.67
CA TYR A 73 6.58 -15.97 -19.93
C TYR A 73 5.74 -15.56 -21.12
N ASP A 74 6.41 -15.24 -22.23
CA ASP A 74 5.72 -15.04 -23.50
C ASP A 74 5.24 -16.36 -24.13
N SER A 75 4.54 -16.27 -25.27
CA SER A 75 4.10 -17.45 -26.04
C SER A 75 5.25 -18.35 -26.56
N GLY A 76 6.49 -17.83 -26.59
CA GLY A 76 7.70 -18.55 -26.94
C GLY A 76 8.42 -19.19 -25.74
N ASN A 77 7.83 -19.11 -24.54
CA ASN A 77 8.41 -19.57 -23.28
C ASN A 77 9.73 -18.85 -22.94
N GLN A 78 9.85 -17.58 -23.32
CA GLN A 78 10.93 -16.69 -22.92
C GLN A 78 10.51 -15.90 -21.68
N LEU A 79 11.40 -15.83 -20.69
CA LEU A 79 11.16 -15.05 -19.47
C LEU A 79 11.35 -13.56 -19.75
N HIS A 80 10.31 -12.79 -19.52
CA HIS A 80 10.34 -11.34 -19.40
C HIS A 80 10.36 -10.98 -17.91
N MET A 81 11.23 -10.03 -17.52
CA MET A 81 11.46 -9.71 -16.11
C MET A 81 11.95 -8.27 -15.97
N ALA A 82 11.32 -7.51 -15.09
CA ALA A 82 11.77 -6.20 -14.63
C ALA A 82 11.85 -6.22 -13.10
N ALA A 83 13.04 -5.96 -12.55
CA ALA A 83 13.24 -5.89 -11.11
C ALA A 83 14.44 -5.04 -10.73
N VAL A 84 14.26 -4.20 -9.72
CA VAL A 84 15.33 -3.40 -9.11
C VAL A 84 15.44 -3.70 -7.63
N ARG A 85 16.67 -3.83 -7.11
CA ARG A 85 16.92 -3.90 -5.66
C ARG A 85 17.26 -2.54 -5.06
N TYR A 86 18.40 -1.97 -5.46
CA TYR A 86 18.96 -0.76 -4.84
C TYR A 86 19.23 0.37 -5.84
N ASN A 87 19.01 0.12 -7.13
CA ASN A 87 19.40 1.03 -8.22
C ASN A 87 20.87 1.52 -8.12
N GLN A 88 21.78 0.63 -7.72
CA GLN A 88 23.22 0.91 -7.53
C GLN A 88 24.11 0.28 -8.61
N ASN A 89 23.67 -0.85 -9.18
CA ASN A 89 24.46 -1.66 -10.11
C ASN A 89 23.83 -1.76 -11.50
N GLY A 90 22.52 -1.52 -11.60
CA GLY A 90 21.77 -1.51 -12.85
C GLY A 90 20.36 -0.97 -12.66
N GLU A 91 19.71 -0.76 -13.80
CA GLU A 91 18.35 -0.25 -13.94
C GLU A 91 17.54 -1.22 -14.80
N ASP A 92 16.28 -1.41 -14.41
CA ASP A 92 15.23 -2.09 -15.17
C ASP A 92 13.97 -1.22 -15.32
N PHE A 93 13.91 -0.07 -14.62
CA PHE A 93 12.80 0.88 -14.69
C PHE A 93 13.32 2.29 -14.96
N TRP A 94 12.55 3.05 -15.75
CA TRP A 94 12.88 4.41 -16.15
C TRP A 94 11.65 5.32 -16.08
N PRO A 95 11.83 6.62 -15.82
CA PRO A 95 10.70 7.56 -15.76
C PRO A 95 9.97 7.71 -17.09
N GLY A 96 8.66 7.90 -17.00
CA GLY A 96 7.77 8.32 -18.07
C GLY A 96 6.84 7.26 -18.65
N PRO A 97 5.78 7.71 -19.36
CA PRO A 97 4.82 6.83 -20.01
C PRO A 97 5.39 6.22 -21.29
N LEU A 98 4.97 5.00 -21.60
CA LEU A 98 5.30 4.35 -22.86
C LEU A 98 4.31 4.77 -23.95
N THR A 99 4.73 4.57 -25.20
CA THR A 99 3.81 4.71 -26.33
C THR A 99 2.64 3.72 -26.26
N ASN A 100 1.43 4.23 -26.50
CA ASN A 100 0.17 3.47 -26.53
C ASN A 100 -0.17 2.88 -27.91
N THR A 101 0.77 2.94 -28.85
CA THR A 101 0.61 2.47 -30.25
C THR A 101 1.03 1.00 -30.45
N GLY A 102 1.24 0.26 -29.36
CA GLY A 102 1.66 -1.15 -29.35
C GLY A 102 3.17 -1.37 -29.39
N GLY A 103 3.96 -0.32 -29.61
CA GLY A 103 5.43 -0.38 -29.54
C GLY A 103 5.97 -0.49 -28.12
N ALA A 104 5.25 0.08 -27.14
CA ALA A 104 5.66 0.17 -25.74
C ALA A 104 7.09 0.71 -25.61
N SER A 105 7.37 1.85 -26.23
CA SER A 105 8.70 2.46 -26.24
C SER A 105 8.65 3.90 -25.75
N ILE A 106 9.76 4.36 -25.17
CA ILE A 106 10.03 5.75 -24.81
C ILE A 106 11.43 6.13 -25.31
N THR A 107 11.70 7.42 -25.53
CA THR A 107 13.05 7.90 -25.88
C THR A 107 13.77 8.44 -24.64
N PRO A 108 15.12 8.43 -24.58
CA PRO A 108 15.85 8.99 -23.44
C PRO A 108 15.51 10.46 -23.17
N ALA A 109 15.26 11.25 -24.23
CA ALA A 109 14.87 12.65 -24.10
C ALA A 109 13.48 12.81 -23.47
N MET A 110 12.53 11.94 -23.82
CA MET A 110 11.20 11.92 -23.22
C MET A 110 11.26 11.42 -21.77
N SER A 111 12.01 10.35 -21.51
CA SER A 111 12.20 9.84 -20.15
C SER A 111 12.78 10.91 -19.21
N ALA A 112 13.78 11.67 -19.67
CA ALA A 112 14.34 12.79 -18.91
C ALA A 112 13.35 13.95 -18.65
N GLN A 113 12.32 14.13 -19.48
CA GLN A 113 11.25 15.10 -19.23
C GLN A 113 10.27 14.63 -18.15
N TRP A 114 10.07 13.31 -18.08
CA TRP A 114 9.20 12.66 -17.11
C TRP A 114 9.90 12.22 -15.83
N ASP A 115 11.21 12.45 -15.73
CA ASP A 115 11.98 12.27 -14.50
C ASP A 115 11.59 13.36 -13.49
N GLN A 116 10.38 13.23 -12.95
CA GLN A 116 9.70 14.16 -12.06
C GLN A 116 8.79 13.38 -11.11
N VAL A 117 8.61 13.91 -9.90
CA VAL A 117 7.61 13.46 -8.94
C VAL A 117 6.75 14.67 -8.60
N TRP A 118 5.47 14.61 -8.96
CA TRP A 118 4.51 15.68 -8.70
C TRP A 118 3.83 15.46 -7.37
N GLN A 119 3.43 16.53 -6.70
CA GLN A 119 2.78 16.49 -5.39
C GLN A 119 1.46 17.25 -5.43
N VAL A 120 0.47 16.74 -4.70
CA VAL A 120 -0.80 17.41 -4.41
C VAL A 120 -1.02 17.46 -2.92
N ASN A 121 -1.43 18.63 -2.42
CA ASN A 121 -1.90 18.81 -1.06
C ASN A 121 -3.41 19.07 -1.09
N THR A 122 -4.17 18.22 -0.40
CA THR A 122 -5.63 18.30 -0.39
C THR A 122 -6.13 19.60 0.25
N ALA A 123 -5.42 20.13 1.24
CA ALA A 123 -5.79 21.40 1.86
C ALA A 123 -5.69 22.58 0.88
N ASP A 124 -4.70 22.57 -0.01
CA ASP A 124 -4.58 23.57 -1.07
C ASP A 124 -5.72 23.47 -2.07
N VAL A 125 -6.06 22.26 -2.50
CA VAL A 125 -7.16 22.03 -3.45
C VAL A 125 -8.51 22.44 -2.85
N VAL A 126 -8.78 22.06 -1.59
CA VAL A 126 -10.02 22.46 -0.89
C VAL A 126 -10.08 23.98 -0.71
N LEU A 127 -8.96 24.63 -0.39
CA LEU A 127 -8.90 26.09 -0.26
C LEU A 127 -9.14 26.78 -1.62
N TYR A 128 -8.58 26.22 -2.69
CA TYR A 128 -8.75 26.74 -4.05
C TYR A 128 -10.18 26.59 -4.56
N GLN A 129 -10.80 25.44 -4.32
CA GLN A 129 -12.22 25.18 -4.59
C GLN A 129 -13.10 26.22 -3.90
N ALA A 130 -12.89 26.43 -2.59
CA ALA A 130 -13.65 27.42 -1.84
C ALA A 130 -13.44 28.85 -2.36
N TYR A 131 -12.24 29.18 -2.85
CA TYR A 131 -11.95 30.45 -3.49
C TYR A 131 -12.71 30.62 -4.83
N TYR A 132 -12.72 29.61 -5.69
CA TYR A 132 -13.48 29.67 -6.96
C TYR A 132 -15.00 29.71 -6.74
N ASP A 133 -15.51 28.95 -5.77
CA ASP A 133 -16.92 29.01 -5.38
C ASP A 133 -17.31 30.38 -4.83
N CYS A 134 -16.40 31.05 -4.11
CA CYS A 134 -16.58 32.44 -3.68
C CYS A 134 -16.64 33.41 -4.86
N LEU A 135 -15.77 33.27 -5.87
CA LEU A 135 -15.82 34.11 -7.08
C LEU A 135 -17.15 33.95 -7.85
N ALA A 136 -17.75 32.76 -7.78
CA ALA A 136 -19.05 32.47 -8.38
C ALA A 136 -20.26 32.95 -7.55
N ASP A 137 -20.10 33.19 -6.24
CA ASP A 137 -21.17 33.66 -5.35
C ASP A 137 -21.23 35.20 -5.29
N PRO A 138 -22.31 35.85 -5.76
CA PRO A 138 -22.48 37.30 -5.68
C PRO A 138 -22.47 37.90 -4.26
N ASN A 139 -22.59 37.07 -3.21
CA ASN A 139 -22.57 37.49 -1.81
C ASN A 139 -21.21 37.28 -1.14
N CYS A 140 -20.25 36.67 -1.83
CA CYS A 140 -18.90 36.54 -1.33
C CYS A 140 -18.10 37.82 -1.62
N ASP A 141 -17.22 38.19 -0.68
CA ASP A 141 -16.19 39.21 -0.87
C ASP A 141 -14.85 38.52 -0.66
N GLU A 142 -14.18 38.19 -1.77
CA GLU A 142 -12.92 37.46 -1.78
C GLU A 142 -11.81 38.22 -1.06
N SER A 143 -11.86 39.56 -1.08
CA SER A 143 -10.89 40.40 -0.38
C SER A 143 -11.00 40.29 1.14
N VAL A 144 -12.17 39.88 1.64
CA VAL A 144 -12.45 39.68 3.07
C VAL A 144 -12.32 38.21 3.45
N GLN A 145 -12.83 37.28 2.63
CA GLN A 145 -12.88 35.86 2.96
C GLN A 145 -11.59 35.11 2.60
N PHE A 146 -10.86 35.56 1.58
CA PHE A 146 -9.61 34.97 1.10
C PHE A 146 -8.50 36.04 0.94
N PRO A 147 -8.19 36.82 2.00
CA PRO A 147 -7.31 37.98 1.89
C PRO A 147 -5.90 37.56 1.47
N GLY A 148 -5.48 38.00 0.28
CA GLY A 148 -4.13 37.75 -0.24
C GLY A 148 -3.88 36.31 -0.70
N TYR A 149 -4.93 35.52 -0.90
CA TYR A 149 -4.82 34.16 -1.43
C TYR A 149 -4.10 34.15 -2.79
N GLN A 150 -3.26 33.14 -2.99
CA GLN A 150 -2.61 32.85 -4.26
C GLN A 150 -2.68 31.34 -4.53
N MET A 151 -3.06 30.99 -5.75
CA MET A 151 -3.03 29.59 -6.20
C MET A 151 -1.59 29.06 -6.11
N PRO A 152 -1.37 27.87 -5.53
CA PRO A 152 -0.06 27.25 -5.52
C PRO A 152 0.48 27.03 -6.93
N ALA A 153 1.76 27.29 -7.13
CA ALA A 153 2.37 27.25 -8.46
C ALA A 153 2.25 25.87 -9.14
N TYR A 154 2.32 24.79 -8.35
CA TYR A 154 2.30 23.41 -8.85
C TYR A 154 0.99 23.01 -9.56
N PHE A 155 -0.10 23.77 -9.37
CA PHE A 155 -1.33 23.57 -10.16
C PHE A 155 -1.01 23.70 -11.66
N ASN A 156 -0.16 24.64 -12.06
CA ASN A 156 0.18 24.81 -13.49
C ASN A 156 1.08 23.69 -14.03
N ASP A 157 1.76 22.95 -13.17
CA ASP A 157 2.75 21.93 -13.54
C ASP A 157 2.19 20.50 -13.45
N TRP A 158 0.91 20.35 -13.07
CA TRP A 158 0.27 19.05 -12.90
C TRP A 158 0.16 18.29 -14.24
N PRO A 159 0.62 17.03 -14.34
CA PRO A 159 0.85 16.36 -15.62
C PRO A 159 -0.42 15.65 -16.13
N VAL A 160 -1.51 16.41 -16.30
CA VAL A 160 -2.79 15.88 -16.79
C VAL A 160 -2.64 15.28 -18.18
N PHE A 161 -2.00 16.00 -19.09
CA PHE A 161 -1.96 15.62 -20.50
C PHE A 161 -0.66 14.95 -20.93
N GLY A 162 -0.79 13.86 -21.68
CA GLY A 162 0.31 13.29 -22.46
C GLY A 162 0.42 13.89 -23.86
N ASP A 163 1.58 13.75 -24.49
CA ASP A 163 1.79 14.12 -25.89
C ASP A 163 1.23 13.05 -26.82
N VAL A 164 -0.01 13.24 -27.26
CA VAL A 164 -0.70 12.36 -28.23
C VAL A 164 0.09 12.25 -29.55
N SER A 165 0.82 13.30 -29.96
CA SER A 165 1.65 13.27 -31.18
C SER A 165 2.88 12.38 -31.03
N ALA A 166 3.36 12.21 -29.80
CA ALA A 166 4.38 11.25 -29.42
C ALA A 166 3.82 9.85 -29.10
N GLY A 167 2.50 9.64 -29.23
CA GLY A 167 1.83 8.38 -28.97
C GLY A 167 1.61 8.08 -27.50
N GLN A 168 1.44 9.11 -26.65
CA GLN A 168 1.05 8.95 -25.25
C GLN A 168 -0.49 8.98 -25.11
N ASP A 169 -0.99 8.54 -23.96
CA ASP A 169 -2.41 8.74 -23.62
C ASP A 169 -2.71 10.23 -23.47
N GLN A 170 -3.92 10.64 -23.88
CA GLN A 170 -4.35 12.02 -23.71
C GLN A 170 -4.38 12.38 -22.22
N TYR A 171 -4.98 11.54 -21.37
CA TYR A 171 -5.06 11.77 -19.92
C TYR A 171 -4.14 10.80 -19.18
N LEU A 172 -3.21 11.36 -18.42
CA LEU A 172 -2.24 10.65 -17.59
C LEU A 172 -2.59 10.82 -16.12
N ALA A 173 -2.48 12.04 -15.58
CA ALA A 173 -2.92 12.35 -14.22
C ALA A 173 -4.41 12.73 -14.17
N SER A 174 -5.09 12.33 -13.10
CA SER A 174 -6.46 12.77 -12.81
C SER A 174 -6.49 14.24 -12.37
N PHE A 175 -7.60 14.93 -12.65
CA PHE A 175 -7.86 16.30 -12.20
C PHE A 175 -9.35 16.50 -11.95
N LEU A 176 -9.70 17.53 -11.18
CA LEU A 176 -11.06 18.02 -11.03
C LEU A 176 -11.31 19.08 -12.11
N ASP A 177 -12.21 18.78 -13.04
CA ASP A 177 -12.71 19.70 -14.07
C ASP A 177 -13.85 20.53 -13.47
N TYR A 178 -13.58 21.80 -13.17
CA TYR A 178 -14.54 22.68 -12.47
C TYR A 178 -15.61 23.21 -13.42
N ASN A 179 -15.23 23.54 -14.66
CA ASN A 179 -16.11 24.20 -15.63
C ASN A 179 -16.84 23.19 -16.56
N GLY A 180 -16.40 21.92 -16.57
CA GLY A 180 -16.98 20.80 -17.32
C GLY A 180 -16.59 20.77 -18.80
N ASP A 181 -15.47 21.38 -19.21
CA ASP A 181 -15.05 21.45 -20.60
C ASP A 181 -14.11 20.32 -21.05
N GLY A 182 -13.56 19.55 -20.09
CA GLY A 182 -12.67 18.41 -20.32
C GLY A 182 -11.22 18.75 -20.58
N ASP A 183 -10.85 20.03 -20.57
CA ASP A 183 -9.46 20.51 -20.58
C ASP A 183 -8.97 20.75 -19.13
N TYR A 184 -7.66 20.99 -18.96
CA TYR A 184 -7.09 21.35 -17.65
C TYR A 184 -6.49 22.73 -17.75
N ASP A 185 -7.22 23.72 -17.24
CA ASP A 185 -6.77 25.09 -17.07
C ASP A 185 -7.08 25.55 -15.64
N PRO A 186 -6.07 25.60 -14.75
CA PRO A 186 -6.27 26.13 -13.42
C PRO A 186 -6.91 27.53 -13.43
N THR A 187 -6.64 28.38 -14.41
CA THR A 187 -7.23 29.73 -14.44
C THR A 187 -8.75 29.74 -14.62
N ASP A 188 -9.34 28.65 -15.11
CA ASP A 188 -10.78 28.44 -15.22
C ASP A 188 -11.37 27.62 -14.05
N GLY A 189 -10.55 27.30 -13.05
CA GLY A 189 -10.94 26.65 -11.79
C GLY A 189 -10.54 25.19 -11.67
N ASP A 190 -9.82 24.63 -12.64
CA ASP A 190 -9.45 23.21 -12.59
C ASP A 190 -8.35 22.92 -11.56
N MET A 191 -8.37 21.71 -11.01
CA MET A 191 -7.54 21.39 -9.83
C MET A 191 -6.85 20.03 -9.97
N PRO A 192 -5.59 19.90 -9.52
CA PRO A 192 -4.97 18.60 -9.35
C PRO A 192 -5.83 17.70 -8.45
N CYS A 193 -5.79 16.40 -8.73
CA CYS A 193 -6.59 15.41 -8.02
C CYS A 193 -5.69 14.28 -7.51
N GLY A 194 -5.81 13.95 -6.23
CA GLY A 194 -5.02 12.91 -5.59
C GLY A 194 -5.61 12.47 -4.26
N PRO A 195 -5.50 11.17 -3.92
CA PRO A 195 -6.05 10.64 -2.67
C PRO A 195 -5.30 11.15 -1.44
N GLY A 196 -5.87 10.94 -0.25
CA GLY A 196 -5.25 11.33 1.02
C GLY A 196 -5.37 12.82 1.34
N ASP A 197 -4.68 13.23 2.41
CA ASP A 197 -4.47 14.65 2.73
C ASP A 197 -3.25 15.23 1.97
N GLY A 198 -2.39 14.34 1.49
CA GLY A 198 -1.37 14.65 0.49
C GLY A 198 -0.96 13.40 -0.27
N SER A 199 -0.63 13.59 -1.54
CA SER A 199 -0.23 12.52 -2.45
C SER A 199 0.89 12.96 -3.38
N LEU A 200 1.59 11.95 -3.90
CA LEU A 200 2.53 12.08 -5.00
C LEU A 200 1.97 11.41 -6.25
N TYR A 201 2.46 11.81 -7.42
CA TYR A 201 2.19 11.16 -8.70
C TYR A 201 3.48 11.09 -9.51
N PHE A 202 3.72 9.94 -10.14
CA PHE A 202 4.80 9.76 -11.12
C PHE A 202 4.50 8.54 -11.99
N ILE A 203 5.17 8.46 -13.14
CA ILE A 203 5.03 7.37 -14.10
C ILE A 203 6.41 6.78 -14.36
N PHE A 204 6.52 5.46 -14.40
CA PHE A 204 7.72 4.75 -14.80
C PHE A 204 7.39 3.56 -15.69
N ASN A 205 8.40 3.00 -16.35
CA ASN A 205 8.25 1.89 -17.30
C ASN A 205 9.52 1.03 -17.37
N ASP A 206 9.41 -0.17 -17.96
CA ASP A 206 10.54 -1.08 -18.12
C ASP A 206 11.09 -1.16 -19.56
N LYS A 207 10.82 -0.18 -20.43
CA LYS A 207 11.17 -0.33 -21.85
C LYS A 207 11.74 0.94 -22.47
N LEU A 208 12.81 1.44 -21.85
CA LEU A 208 13.69 2.46 -22.40
C LEU A 208 14.97 1.85 -23.00
N ASP A 209 15.68 1.01 -22.23
CA ASP A 209 16.95 0.40 -22.61
C ASP A 209 17.04 -1.06 -22.13
N VAL A 210 18.21 -1.69 -22.26
CA VAL A 210 18.46 -3.05 -21.77
C VAL A 210 18.36 -3.10 -20.25
N HIS A 211 17.75 -4.15 -19.71
CA HIS A 211 17.71 -4.40 -18.27
C HIS A 211 19.09 -4.81 -17.79
N THR A 212 19.62 -4.06 -16.83
CA THR A 212 21.00 -4.24 -16.34
C THR A 212 21.08 -4.74 -14.91
N GLU A 213 20.00 -4.63 -14.11
CA GLU A 213 19.95 -5.22 -12.77
C GLU A 213 19.51 -6.68 -12.85
N SER A 214 18.35 -6.99 -13.43
CA SER A 214 17.90 -8.38 -13.54
C SER A 214 18.51 -9.12 -14.74
N GLY A 215 18.88 -8.39 -15.79
CA GLY A 215 19.25 -8.97 -17.09
C GLY A 215 18.10 -9.63 -17.84
N GLY A 216 16.85 -9.35 -17.45
CA GLY A 216 15.63 -9.87 -18.08
C GLY A 216 15.32 -9.25 -19.44
N LEU A 217 14.38 -9.85 -20.17
CA LEU A 217 13.77 -9.21 -21.34
C LEU A 217 12.70 -8.21 -20.87
N PRO A 218 12.59 -7.03 -21.49
CA PRO A 218 11.58 -6.04 -21.13
C PRO A 218 10.18 -6.55 -21.46
N ILE A 219 9.25 -6.31 -20.55
CA ILE A 219 7.81 -6.61 -20.66
C ILE A 219 7.15 -5.59 -21.58
N GLY A 220 7.51 -4.31 -21.46
CA GLY A 220 6.75 -3.20 -22.05
C GLY A 220 5.58 -2.80 -21.15
N VAL A 221 5.83 -2.75 -19.85
CA VAL A 221 4.89 -2.31 -18.82
C VAL A 221 5.12 -0.84 -18.49
N GLU A 222 4.02 -0.11 -18.34
CA GLU A 222 3.98 1.23 -17.75
C GLU A 222 3.30 1.14 -16.39
N VAL A 223 3.84 1.84 -15.40
CA VAL A 223 3.27 1.92 -14.05
C VAL A 223 3.08 3.38 -13.70
N GLN A 224 1.84 3.75 -13.40
CA GLN A 224 1.49 5.05 -12.83
C GLN A 224 1.32 4.86 -11.32
N ALA A 225 2.12 5.54 -10.51
CA ALA A 225 2.14 5.35 -9.07
C ALA A 225 1.61 6.58 -8.34
N ARG A 226 0.82 6.31 -7.30
CA ARG A 226 0.26 7.32 -6.38
C ARG A 226 0.48 6.94 -4.93
N PRO A 227 1.62 7.34 -4.32
CA PRO A 227 1.78 7.34 -2.89
C PRO A 227 0.88 8.39 -2.23
N PHE A 228 0.24 8.06 -1.11
CA PHE A 228 -0.57 9.01 -0.34
C PHE A 228 -0.66 8.64 1.13
N ALA A 229 -1.03 9.62 1.94
CA ALA A 229 -1.18 9.47 3.38
C ALA A 229 -2.30 10.37 3.91
N PHE A 230 -2.78 10.04 5.11
CA PHE A 230 -3.78 10.82 5.83
C PHE A 230 -3.19 11.33 7.13
N ASN A 231 -3.44 12.59 7.42
CA ASN A 231 -3.12 13.25 8.66
C ASN A 231 -4.37 13.28 9.55
N GLY A 232 -4.22 12.89 10.81
CA GLY A 232 -5.34 13.00 11.73
C GLY A 232 -5.19 12.20 13.03
N PRO A 233 -6.22 12.23 13.88
CA PRO A 233 -6.19 11.56 15.19
C PRO A 233 -6.26 10.03 15.09
N ASN A 234 -6.52 9.48 13.91
CA ASN A 234 -6.58 8.05 13.69
C ASN A 234 -5.17 7.47 13.64
N GLU A 235 -4.72 6.84 14.73
CA GLU A 235 -3.38 6.27 14.82
C GLU A 235 -3.06 5.23 13.73
N ALA A 236 -4.05 4.52 13.20
CA ALA A 236 -3.81 3.56 12.14
C ALA A 236 -3.40 4.27 10.84
N LEU A 237 -4.15 5.30 10.44
CA LEU A 237 -3.86 6.07 9.24
C LEU A 237 -2.65 6.99 9.40
N ASN A 238 -2.47 7.55 10.60
CA ASN A 238 -1.36 8.45 10.89
C ASN A 238 0.02 7.76 10.87
N ASN A 239 0.06 6.42 10.95
CA ASN A 239 1.28 5.60 10.90
C ASN A 239 1.35 4.70 9.65
N THR A 240 0.66 5.10 8.57
CA THR A 240 0.56 4.32 7.33
C THR A 240 0.82 5.21 6.12
N ILE A 241 1.55 4.67 5.15
CA ILE A 241 1.58 5.19 3.77
C ILE A 241 0.91 4.19 2.86
N PHE A 242 0.04 4.68 1.99
CA PHE A 242 -0.60 3.91 0.93
C PHE A 242 0.14 4.16 -0.37
N VAL A 243 0.27 3.14 -1.21
CA VAL A 243 0.78 3.27 -2.58
C VAL A 243 -0.17 2.56 -3.50
N GLU A 244 -0.78 3.32 -4.42
CA GLU A 244 -1.52 2.76 -5.53
C GLU A 244 -0.60 2.64 -6.76
N TYR A 245 -0.64 1.49 -7.42
CA TYR A 245 -0.04 1.26 -8.71
C TYR A 245 -1.12 0.97 -9.75
N ARG A 246 -1.13 1.74 -10.83
CA ARG A 246 -1.84 1.40 -12.06
C ARG A 246 -0.84 0.80 -13.03
N ILE A 247 -0.90 -0.51 -13.19
CA ILE A 247 0.00 -1.31 -14.01
C ILE A 247 -0.67 -1.53 -15.37
N ILE A 248 0.02 -1.17 -16.45
CA ILE A 248 -0.52 -1.17 -17.81
C ILE A 248 0.42 -1.95 -18.74
N ASN A 249 -0.09 -3.02 -19.37
CA ASN A 249 0.66 -3.68 -20.44
C ASN A 249 0.53 -2.89 -21.74
N ARG A 250 1.53 -2.06 -22.05
CA ARG A 250 1.56 -1.25 -23.27
C ARG A 250 2.06 -2.04 -24.48
N SER A 251 2.60 -3.23 -24.25
CA SER A 251 3.17 -4.10 -25.27
C SER A 251 2.09 -4.84 -26.06
N THR A 252 2.53 -5.54 -27.11
CA THR A 252 1.70 -6.50 -27.86
C THR A 252 1.88 -7.95 -27.38
N LEU A 253 2.64 -8.15 -26.30
CA LEU A 253 2.91 -9.46 -25.74
C LEU A 253 1.80 -9.87 -24.78
N THR A 254 1.27 -11.07 -24.98
CA THR A 254 0.57 -11.80 -23.92
C THR A 254 1.63 -12.51 -23.07
N LEU A 255 1.67 -12.18 -21.78
CA LEU A 255 2.50 -12.89 -20.82
C LEU A 255 1.63 -13.83 -19.97
N ASN A 256 2.12 -15.04 -19.75
CA ASN A 256 1.50 -16.05 -18.89
C ASN A 256 2.37 -16.28 -17.65
N ASP A 257 1.80 -16.91 -16.63
CA ASP A 257 2.45 -17.15 -15.34
C ASP A 257 3.07 -15.86 -14.77
N VAL A 258 2.35 -14.74 -14.90
CA VAL A 258 2.82 -13.44 -14.45
C VAL A 258 2.70 -13.36 -12.95
N HIS A 259 3.79 -12.94 -12.30
CA HIS A 259 3.80 -12.56 -10.90
C HIS A 259 4.23 -11.11 -10.79
N VAL A 260 3.52 -10.36 -9.95
CA VAL A 260 3.92 -9.02 -9.50
C VAL A 260 4.24 -9.11 -8.02
N GLY A 261 5.32 -8.48 -7.59
CA GLY A 261 5.67 -8.46 -6.17
C GLY A 261 6.34 -7.16 -5.76
N LEU A 262 6.38 -6.94 -4.46
CA LEU A 262 7.07 -5.82 -3.85
C LEU A 262 8.26 -6.36 -3.08
N PHE A 263 9.46 -6.05 -3.59
CA PHE A 263 10.70 -6.26 -2.86
C PHE A 263 10.83 -5.24 -1.75
N THR A 264 11.26 -5.70 -0.58
CA THR A 264 11.53 -4.88 0.60
C THR A 264 12.84 -5.33 1.22
N ASP A 265 13.84 -4.46 1.24
CA ASP A 265 14.98 -4.60 2.15
C ASP A 265 14.64 -3.85 3.43
N PHE A 266 14.39 -4.62 4.50
CA PHE A 266 14.06 -4.05 5.78
C PHE A 266 15.34 -3.80 6.56
N ASP A 267 15.42 -2.62 7.16
CA ASP A 267 16.42 -2.28 8.16
C ASP A 267 15.60 -1.68 9.31
N LEU A 268 15.13 -2.48 10.27
CA LEU A 268 14.26 -1.97 11.35
C LEU A 268 15.12 -1.25 12.40
N GLY A 269 15.50 -0.01 12.10
CA GLY A 269 16.52 0.69 12.88
C GLY A 269 17.88 0.03 12.64
N GLY A 270 18.39 -0.72 13.62
CA GLY A 270 19.58 -1.54 13.47
C GLY A 270 19.32 -2.77 12.58
N PRO A 271 20.00 -2.94 11.44
CA PRO A 271 19.69 -4.06 10.52
C PRO A 271 20.26 -5.41 10.97
N LEU A 272 21.03 -5.47 12.06
CA LEU A 272 21.83 -6.65 12.42
C LEU A 272 21.10 -7.62 13.35
N ASP A 273 19.93 -7.25 13.86
CA ASP A 273 19.14 -8.05 14.77
C ASP A 273 17.71 -8.26 14.24
N ASP A 274 17.50 -8.15 12.93
CA ASP A 274 16.18 -8.30 12.33
C ASP A 274 15.71 -9.76 12.15
N HIS A 275 14.41 -9.93 12.35
CA HIS A 275 13.63 -11.07 11.93
C HIS A 275 12.53 -10.65 10.98
N ILE A 276 12.10 -11.58 10.14
CA ILE A 276 11.07 -11.36 9.13
C ILE A 276 10.03 -12.47 9.18
N GLY A 277 8.79 -12.12 8.87
CA GLY A 277 7.70 -13.07 8.76
C GLY A 277 6.53 -12.54 7.95
N CYS A 278 5.46 -13.33 7.89
CA CYS A 278 4.22 -12.91 7.23
C CYS A 278 2.97 -13.32 8.00
N ASP A 279 1.87 -12.69 7.63
CA ASP A 279 0.52 -13.01 8.05
C ASP A 279 -0.31 -13.30 6.80
N VAL A 280 -0.60 -14.59 6.57
CA VAL A 280 -1.31 -15.06 5.37
C VAL A 280 -2.70 -14.45 5.30
N GLY A 281 -3.45 -14.50 6.39
CA GLY A 281 -4.83 -14.02 6.44
C GLY A 281 -4.98 -12.51 6.27
N ARG A 282 -3.91 -11.73 6.46
CA ARG A 282 -3.88 -10.27 6.27
C ARG A 282 -3.18 -9.83 4.99
N SER A 283 -2.64 -10.76 4.21
CA SER A 283 -1.76 -10.45 3.08
C SER A 283 -0.60 -9.51 3.46
N LEU A 284 0.00 -9.73 4.63
CA LEU A 284 1.01 -8.87 5.25
C LEU A 284 2.35 -9.59 5.33
N TRP A 285 3.45 -8.91 5.06
CA TRP A 285 4.79 -9.34 5.46
C TRP A 285 5.50 -8.23 6.21
N TYR A 286 6.32 -8.61 7.19
CA TYR A 286 6.78 -7.68 8.21
C TYR A 286 8.14 -8.05 8.80
N VAL A 287 8.82 -7.04 9.32
CA VAL A 287 10.07 -7.10 10.06
C VAL A 287 9.84 -6.79 11.54
N TYR A 288 10.64 -7.40 12.42
CA TYR A 288 10.67 -7.19 13.86
C TYR A 288 12.04 -7.59 14.42
N ASN A 289 12.52 -6.94 15.48
CA ASN A 289 13.81 -7.31 16.08
C ASN A 289 13.74 -8.68 16.78
N ALA A 290 14.83 -9.43 16.70
CA ALA A 290 15.03 -10.77 17.25
C ALA A 290 15.05 -10.80 18.78
N ASP A 291 15.33 -9.66 19.42
CA ASP A 291 15.24 -9.49 20.86
C ASP A 291 14.46 -8.23 21.26
N THR A 292 14.55 -7.83 22.54
CA THR A 292 13.76 -6.73 23.10
C THR A 292 14.40 -5.34 22.99
N LEU A 293 15.56 -5.23 22.35
CA LEU A 293 16.33 -4.01 22.21
C LEU A 293 16.83 -3.87 20.77
N ASP A 294 16.33 -2.87 20.06
CA ASP A 294 16.92 -2.50 18.78
C ASP A 294 18.13 -1.58 19.01
N GLU A 295 19.33 -2.11 18.78
CA GLU A 295 20.57 -1.35 18.88
C GLU A 295 20.91 -0.58 17.61
N GLY A 296 21.36 0.66 17.78
CA GLY A 296 22.00 1.38 16.69
C GLY A 296 23.29 0.70 16.24
N THR A 297 23.61 0.83 14.96
CA THR A 297 24.91 0.47 14.39
C THR A 297 25.68 1.73 13.99
N THR A 298 26.86 1.61 13.38
CA THR A 298 27.69 2.81 13.09
C THR A 298 27.00 3.70 12.06
N GLY A 299 26.48 4.85 12.52
CA GLY A 299 25.78 5.81 11.66
C GLY A 299 24.30 5.52 11.45
N ILE A 300 23.76 4.46 12.07
CA ILE A 300 22.34 4.08 11.99
C ILE A 300 21.79 4.01 13.42
N LEU A 301 20.67 4.68 13.67
CA LEU A 301 20.01 4.66 14.96
C LEU A 301 19.09 3.42 15.07
N GLY A 302 19.00 2.84 16.26
CA GLY A 302 17.99 1.83 16.60
C GLY A 302 16.86 2.46 17.43
N TYR A 303 15.68 1.85 17.37
CA TYR A 303 14.47 2.20 18.14
C TYR A 303 14.61 1.99 19.65
N GLY A 304 15.65 1.29 20.10
CA GLY A 304 15.92 1.03 21.51
C GLY A 304 15.00 -0.05 22.11
N ALA A 305 14.81 0.00 23.43
CA ALA A 305 14.02 -0.99 24.15
C ALA A 305 12.56 -0.98 23.69
N GLN A 306 11.90 -2.16 23.68
CA GLN A 306 10.55 -2.34 23.14
C GLN A 306 10.48 -1.92 21.66
N PRO A 307 11.16 -2.65 20.76
CA PRO A 307 11.21 -2.31 19.34
C PRO A 307 9.81 -2.38 18.69
N PRO A 308 9.59 -1.63 17.59
CA PRO A 308 8.38 -1.71 16.79
C PRO A 308 8.32 -3.00 15.96
N ALA A 309 7.25 -3.13 15.19
CA ALA A 309 7.16 -3.98 14.01
C ALA A 309 6.72 -3.10 12.84
N PHE A 310 7.19 -3.42 11.65
CA PHE A 310 6.88 -2.67 10.43
C PHE A 310 6.66 -3.66 9.28
N GLY A 311 5.75 -3.36 8.36
CA GLY A 311 5.51 -4.25 7.24
C GLY A 311 4.72 -3.63 6.11
N ALA A 312 4.58 -4.38 5.03
CA ALA A 312 3.77 -4.05 3.88
C ALA A 312 2.62 -5.04 3.72
N THR A 313 1.44 -4.55 3.37
CA THR A 313 0.23 -5.37 3.17
C THR A 313 -0.43 -5.08 1.83
N ILE A 314 -0.86 -6.13 1.14
CA ILE A 314 -1.66 -6.02 -0.09
C ILE A 314 -3.11 -5.79 0.32
N LEU A 315 -3.62 -4.59 0.05
CA LEU A 315 -5.01 -4.23 0.28
C LEU A 315 -5.88 -4.65 -0.91
N CYS A 316 -5.37 -4.41 -2.13
CA CYS A 316 -6.00 -4.85 -3.38
C CYS A 316 -4.91 -5.35 -4.33
N GLY A 317 -4.96 -6.61 -4.78
CA GLY A 317 -3.97 -7.16 -5.71
C GLY A 317 -4.40 -7.21 -7.16
N MET A 318 -3.61 -7.93 -7.97
CA MET A 318 -3.91 -8.24 -9.38
C MET A 318 -5.20 -9.06 -9.48
N PHE A 319 -5.94 -8.85 -10.57
CA PHE A 319 -7.06 -9.72 -10.90
C PHE A 319 -6.55 -11.12 -11.19
N ARG A 320 -7.35 -12.10 -10.80
CA ARG A 320 -7.13 -13.48 -11.18
C ARG A 320 -7.73 -13.74 -12.57
N ASP A 321 -7.18 -14.72 -13.28
CA ASP A 321 -7.72 -15.13 -14.58
C ASP A 321 -9.15 -15.66 -14.41
N GLY A 322 -10.07 -15.15 -15.24
CA GLY A 322 -11.46 -15.56 -15.20
C GLY A 322 -11.63 -17.04 -15.55
N ASP A 323 -12.31 -17.78 -14.68
CA ASP A 323 -12.66 -19.19 -14.86
C ASP A 323 -14.17 -19.41 -15.02
N GLY A 324 -14.95 -18.32 -15.03
CA GLY A 324 -16.40 -18.30 -15.17
C GLY A 324 -17.14 -18.62 -13.86
N LEU A 325 -16.45 -18.58 -12.72
CA LEU A 325 -17.00 -18.81 -11.39
C LEU A 325 -16.87 -17.55 -10.52
N ASP A 326 -17.72 -17.49 -9.50
CA ASP A 326 -17.46 -16.70 -8.29
C ASP A 326 -16.73 -17.64 -7.33
N ASN A 327 -15.42 -17.49 -7.21
CA ASN A 327 -14.57 -18.40 -6.45
C ASN A 327 -14.80 -18.21 -4.95
N PRO A 328 -14.94 -19.28 -4.17
CA PRO A 328 -15.51 -19.18 -2.82
C PRO A 328 -14.56 -18.54 -1.81
N LEU A 329 -15.09 -17.72 -0.91
CA LEU A 329 -14.52 -17.50 0.41
C LEU A 329 -15.06 -18.56 1.39
N THR A 330 -14.21 -19.49 1.83
CA THR A 330 -14.63 -20.66 2.62
C THR A 330 -13.60 -21.12 3.64
N THR A 331 -14.04 -21.63 4.79
CA THR A 331 -13.13 -22.22 5.79
C THR A 331 -12.66 -23.64 5.44
N ASP A 332 -13.18 -24.23 4.36
CA ASP A 332 -12.71 -25.52 3.83
C ASP A 332 -11.54 -25.28 2.85
N ALA A 333 -10.31 -25.49 3.33
CA ALA A 333 -9.11 -25.28 2.53
C ALA A 333 -9.05 -26.16 1.28
N ASN A 334 -9.61 -27.38 1.31
CA ASN A 334 -9.62 -28.23 0.12
C ASN A 334 -10.58 -27.68 -0.94
N LEU A 335 -11.72 -27.15 -0.51
CA LEU A 335 -12.67 -26.50 -1.42
C LEU A 335 -12.07 -25.23 -2.02
N ALA A 336 -11.46 -24.38 -1.19
CA ALA A 336 -10.79 -23.17 -1.65
C ALA A 336 -9.69 -23.51 -2.68
N LEU A 337 -8.79 -24.45 -2.39
CA LEU A 337 -7.74 -24.84 -3.33
C LEU A 337 -8.28 -25.46 -4.62
N ALA A 338 -9.34 -26.28 -4.54
CA ALA A 338 -9.92 -26.93 -5.72
C ALA A 338 -10.71 -25.98 -6.62
N GLN A 339 -11.25 -24.90 -6.06
CA GLN A 339 -12.02 -23.88 -6.78
C GLN A 339 -11.29 -22.55 -6.83
N HIS A 340 -9.98 -22.55 -6.57
CA HIS A 340 -9.15 -21.36 -6.55
C HIS A 340 -9.72 -20.18 -5.73
N GLY A 341 -10.43 -20.50 -4.66
CA GLY A 341 -10.99 -19.56 -3.70
C GLY A 341 -10.02 -19.15 -2.60
N SER A 342 -10.54 -18.37 -1.66
CA SER A 342 -9.82 -17.91 -0.46
C SER A 342 -10.33 -18.63 0.79
N VAL A 343 -9.45 -18.81 1.78
CA VAL A 343 -9.87 -19.26 3.12
C VAL A 343 -9.88 -18.18 4.19
N TYR A 344 -9.30 -17.02 3.88
CA TYR A 344 -9.17 -15.91 4.82
C TYR A 344 -9.76 -14.65 4.19
N PRO A 345 -10.71 -13.97 4.85
CA PRO A 345 -11.33 -12.78 4.27
C PRO A 345 -10.34 -11.66 3.89
N GLY A 346 -9.21 -11.53 4.58
CA GLY A 346 -8.15 -10.57 4.25
C GLY A 346 -7.07 -11.09 3.29
N TRP A 347 -7.20 -12.33 2.81
CA TRP A 347 -6.39 -12.90 1.73
C TRP A 347 -7.11 -12.64 0.40
N GLY A 348 -6.71 -11.55 -0.26
CA GLY A 348 -7.34 -11.09 -1.51
C GLY A 348 -8.66 -10.35 -1.32
N ASP A 349 -9.38 -10.12 -2.41
CA ASP A 349 -10.63 -9.37 -2.45
C ASP A 349 -11.64 -10.05 -3.39
N ALA A 350 -12.94 -9.78 -3.17
CA ALA A 350 -14.08 -10.21 -3.99
C ALA A 350 -14.42 -11.72 -4.07
N TYR A 351 -13.84 -12.56 -3.22
CA TYR A 351 -14.20 -14.00 -3.19
C TYR A 351 -15.58 -14.24 -2.58
N GLY A 352 -16.46 -14.95 -3.29
CA GLY A 352 -17.77 -15.38 -2.80
C GLY A 352 -18.79 -14.24 -2.69
N ASP A 353 -18.62 -13.17 -3.48
CA ASP A 353 -19.45 -11.96 -3.42
C ASP A 353 -20.69 -12.01 -4.34
N GLY A 354 -20.81 -13.05 -5.18
CA GLY A 354 -21.87 -13.27 -6.15
C GLY A 354 -21.60 -12.69 -7.54
N ILE A 355 -20.45 -12.03 -7.74
CA ILE A 355 -19.98 -11.53 -9.03
C ILE A 355 -18.95 -12.51 -9.58
N ILE A 356 -19.08 -12.84 -10.86
CA ILE A 356 -18.19 -13.80 -11.52
C ILE A 356 -16.94 -13.07 -12.02
N ASP A 357 -15.77 -13.68 -11.82
CA ASP A 357 -14.46 -13.26 -12.36
C ASP A 357 -14.02 -11.84 -11.93
N ASN A 358 -14.30 -11.42 -10.70
CA ASN A 358 -13.79 -10.15 -10.12
C ASN A 358 -12.77 -10.36 -8.99
N GLU A 359 -12.36 -11.60 -8.72
CA GLU A 359 -11.45 -11.94 -7.63
C GLU A 359 -10.05 -11.37 -7.86
N ARG A 360 -9.45 -10.91 -6.76
CA ARG A 360 -8.09 -10.37 -6.75
C ARG A 360 -7.19 -11.14 -5.81
N TYR A 361 -5.94 -11.29 -6.20
CA TYR A 361 -4.93 -11.96 -5.39
C TYR A 361 -4.61 -11.19 -4.11
N GLY A 362 -4.50 -11.91 -3.00
CA GLY A 362 -3.77 -11.46 -1.81
C GLY A 362 -2.27 -11.73 -1.96
N LEU A 363 -1.59 -11.85 -0.82
CA LEU A 363 -0.23 -12.36 -0.75
C LEU A 363 -0.23 -13.82 -1.22
N SER A 364 0.11 -14.07 -2.47
CA SER A 364 0.09 -15.42 -3.05
C SER A 364 1.33 -16.21 -2.66
N HIS A 365 2.48 -15.53 -2.62
CA HIS A 365 3.71 -16.07 -2.07
C HIS A 365 4.43 -15.03 -1.22
N PHE A 366 5.17 -15.52 -0.24
CA PHE A 366 6.13 -14.70 0.50
C PHE A 366 7.47 -15.41 0.60
N SER A 367 8.45 -14.82 -0.08
CA SER A 367 9.85 -15.23 -0.06
C SER A 367 10.65 -14.30 0.85
N ALA A 368 11.53 -14.86 1.66
CA ALA A 368 12.39 -14.12 2.59
C ALA A 368 13.80 -14.68 2.52
N PHE A 369 14.80 -13.79 2.40
CA PHE A 369 16.19 -14.19 2.21
C PHE A 369 17.16 -13.24 2.91
N PRO A 370 18.27 -13.77 3.45
CA PRO A 370 19.32 -12.94 4.05
C PRO A 370 20.29 -12.37 3.01
N GLY A 371 20.96 -11.27 3.35
CA GLY A 371 22.09 -10.74 2.57
C GLY A 371 23.37 -11.58 2.67
N SER A 372 23.42 -12.58 3.55
CA SER A 372 24.55 -13.49 3.70
C SER A 372 24.10 -14.87 4.16
N GLY A 373 24.83 -15.93 3.76
CA GLY A 373 24.40 -17.30 4.04
C GLY A 373 24.78 -18.29 2.95
N ILE A 374 23.89 -19.25 2.71
CA ILE A 374 24.13 -20.37 1.79
C ILE A 374 23.89 -19.88 0.36
N MET A 375 24.79 -20.25 -0.56
CA MET A 375 24.60 -19.98 -1.99
C MET A 375 23.26 -20.58 -2.45
N GLY A 376 22.44 -19.78 -3.14
CA GLY A 376 21.07 -20.17 -3.52
C GLY A 376 19.99 -19.58 -2.62
N THR A 377 20.33 -19.07 -1.44
CA THR A 377 19.39 -18.39 -0.53
C THR A 377 19.66 -16.90 -0.39
N LEU A 378 20.44 -16.32 -1.31
CA LEU A 378 20.92 -14.93 -1.23
C LEU A 378 20.24 -14.06 -2.29
N ASP A 379 20.66 -12.80 -2.34
CA ASP A 379 20.30 -11.85 -3.37
C ASP A 379 20.34 -12.46 -4.79
N PRO A 380 19.27 -12.29 -5.59
CA PRO A 380 19.24 -12.76 -6.97
C PRO A 380 20.26 -11.99 -7.83
N GLN A 381 20.83 -12.68 -8.81
CA GLN A 381 21.88 -12.19 -9.72
C GLN A 381 21.53 -12.38 -11.21
N ALA A 382 20.37 -12.97 -11.50
CA ALA A 382 19.90 -13.23 -12.85
C ALA A 382 18.37 -13.31 -12.86
N ALA A 383 17.75 -12.95 -13.99
CA ALA A 383 16.30 -12.87 -14.17
C ALA A 383 15.53 -14.10 -13.64
N SER A 384 16.05 -15.31 -13.86
CA SER A 384 15.39 -16.53 -13.35
C SER A 384 15.31 -16.56 -11.82
N GLN A 385 16.32 -16.03 -11.11
CA GLN A 385 16.37 -16.01 -9.65
C GLN A 385 15.41 -14.96 -9.05
N TYR A 386 15.30 -13.80 -9.69
CA TYR A 386 14.28 -12.82 -9.31
C TYR A 386 12.87 -13.40 -9.48
N TYR A 387 12.64 -14.05 -10.62
CA TYR A 387 11.38 -14.71 -10.91
C TYR A 387 11.10 -15.88 -9.96
N ASP A 388 12.11 -16.66 -9.57
CA ASP A 388 12.00 -17.72 -8.56
C ASP A 388 11.51 -17.18 -7.22
N TYR A 389 12.03 -16.05 -6.74
CA TYR A 389 11.51 -15.43 -5.52
C TYR A 389 10.05 -14.96 -5.66
N LEU A 390 9.66 -14.43 -6.82
CA LEU A 390 8.26 -14.03 -7.09
C LEU A 390 7.28 -15.20 -7.03
N ARG A 391 7.70 -16.40 -7.41
CA ARG A 391 6.86 -17.62 -7.47
C ARG A 391 7.02 -18.55 -6.27
N GLY A 392 7.64 -18.07 -5.19
CA GLY A 392 7.82 -18.86 -3.97
C GLY A 392 8.84 -20.00 -4.11
N ASN A 393 9.97 -19.71 -4.75
CA ASN A 393 11.16 -20.56 -4.81
C ASN A 393 12.39 -19.81 -4.30
N TRP A 394 13.41 -20.54 -3.90
CA TRP A 394 14.75 -20.00 -3.65
C TRP A 394 15.47 -19.65 -4.95
N ALA A 395 16.50 -18.80 -4.88
CA ALA A 395 17.29 -18.37 -6.04
C ALA A 395 18.05 -19.50 -6.77
N ASP A 396 18.15 -20.69 -6.19
CA ASP A 396 18.67 -21.89 -6.86
C ASP A 396 17.59 -22.75 -7.53
N GLY A 397 16.34 -22.29 -7.52
CA GLY A 397 15.17 -22.95 -8.10
C GLY A 397 14.53 -24.01 -7.20
N THR A 398 15.03 -24.22 -5.97
CA THR A 398 14.40 -25.15 -5.02
C THR A 398 13.15 -24.54 -4.39
N SER A 399 12.15 -25.37 -4.11
CA SER A 399 10.90 -24.92 -3.47
C SER A 399 11.13 -24.48 -2.03
N LEU A 400 10.32 -23.53 -1.56
CA LEU A 400 10.21 -23.20 -0.15
C LEU A 400 9.56 -24.36 0.60
N LEU A 401 10.11 -24.74 1.75
CA LEU A 401 9.67 -25.88 2.56
C LEU A 401 9.23 -25.45 3.95
N TYR A 402 8.38 -26.23 4.60
CA TYR A 402 7.96 -25.97 5.97
C TYR A 402 9.06 -26.36 6.96
N GLY A 403 9.34 -25.49 7.94
CA GLY A 403 10.30 -25.74 9.02
C GLY A 403 11.72 -25.26 8.73
N GLY A 404 12.53 -25.13 9.78
CA GLY A 404 13.90 -24.61 9.67
C GLY A 404 13.96 -23.23 9.02
N THR A 405 14.92 -23.03 8.11
CA THR A 405 15.01 -21.88 7.19
C THR A 405 14.05 -21.95 6.01
N GLY A 406 13.37 -23.08 5.81
CA GLY A 406 12.56 -23.35 4.63
C GLY A 406 13.35 -23.67 3.37
N HIS A 407 14.68 -23.81 3.47
CA HIS A 407 15.53 -24.30 2.38
C HIS A 407 15.88 -25.78 2.60
N VAL A 408 15.97 -26.56 1.53
CA VAL A 408 16.24 -28.02 1.57
C VAL A 408 17.57 -28.40 2.22
N SER A 409 18.51 -27.45 2.32
CA SER A 409 19.79 -27.67 3.00
C SER A 409 19.70 -27.65 4.53
N ASP A 410 18.59 -27.15 5.09
CA ASP A 410 18.35 -27.17 6.53
C ASP A 410 17.73 -28.52 6.94
N PRO A 411 18.36 -29.32 7.82
CA PRO A 411 17.81 -30.57 8.30
C PRO A 411 16.45 -30.46 9.01
N ALA A 412 16.07 -29.26 9.45
CA ALA A 412 14.78 -28.98 10.08
C ALA A 412 13.67 -28.62 9.08
N ALA A 413 13.99 -28.43 7.79
CA ALA A 413 13.00 -28.26 6.73
C ALA A 413 12.45 -29.63 6.28
N ASP A 414 11.12 -29.77 6.25
CA ASP A 414 10.47 -31.00 5.77
C ASP A 414 10.47 -31.05 4.24
N PRO A 415 11.22 -31.98 3.60
CA PRO A 415 11.32 -32.06 2.15
C PRO A 415 10.01 -32.44 1.44
N ASN A 416 8.96 -32.83 2.17
CA ASN A 416 7.68 -33.22 1.59
C ASN A 416 6.58 -32.16 1.72
N THR A 417 6.85 -31.05 2.41
CA THR A 417 5.86 -30.01 2.70
C THR A 417 6.32 -28.69 2.07
N VAL A 418 5.90 -28.46 0.83
CA VAL A 418 6.10 -27.17 0.14
C VAL A 418 5.20 -26.11 0.76
N VAL A 419 5.73 -24.90 0.92
CA VAL A 419 4.98 -23.73 1.40
C VAL A 419 4.92 -22.63 0.34
N GLN A 420 3.86 -21.84 0.37
CA GLN A 420 3.77 -20.59 -0.38
C GLN A 420 4.34 -19.40 0.41
N HIS A 421 4.34 -19.50 1.74
CA HIS A 421 4.65 -18.42 2.66
C HIS A 421 5.70 -18.86 3.69
N LEU A 422 6.85 -18.18 3.72
CA LEU A 422 7.83 -18.38 4.79
C LEU A 422 7.39 -17.70 6.09
N TYR A 423 7.59 -18.39 7.21
CA TYR A 423 7.37 -17.87 8.56
C TYR A 423 5.99 -17.23 8.79
N PRO A 424 4.87 -17.93 8.50
CA PRO A 424 3.52 -17.40 8.67
C PRO A 424 3.11 -17.24 10.15
N GLY A 425 3.95 -17.67 11.10
CA GLY A 425 3.60 -17.71 12.51
C GLY A 425 2.35 -18.56 12.72
N ALA A 426 1.35 -18.01 13.42
CA ALA A 426 0.05 -18.66 13.64
C ALA A 426 -1.05 -18.20 12.65
N SER A 427 -0.70 -17.43 11.61
CA SER A 427 -1.67 -16.82 10.70
C SER A 427 -2.29 -17.78 9.68
N ASP A 428 -1.75 -19.00 9.54
CA ASP A 428 -2.25 -20.01 8.61
C ASP A 428 -2.81 -21.27 9.32
N PRO A 429 -3.85 -21.15 10.17
CA PRO A 429 -4.40 -22.28 10.92
C PRO A 429 -5.08 -23.33 10.04
N LEU A 430 -5.46 -22.98 8.81
CA LEU A 430 -6.10 -23.89 7.86
C LEU A 430 -5.08 -24.58 6.91
N GLY A 431 -3.80 -24.22 7.01
CA GLY A 431 -2.74 -24.78 6.16
C GLY A 431 -2.91 -24.42 4.69
N PHE A 432 -3.44 -23.24 4.39
CA PHE A 432 -3.63 -22.75 3.02
C PHE A 432 -2.31 -22.70 2.26
N SER A 433 -1.23 -22.25 2.93
CA SER A 433 0.14 -22.22 2.41
C SER A 433 0.70 -23.62 2.12
N THR A 434 0.18 -24.64 2.80
CA THR A 434 0.66 -26.04 2.78
C THR A 434 -0.35 -27.00 2.15
N GLY A 435 -1.11 -26.52 1.16
CA GLY A 435 -2.02 -27.36 0.38
C GLY A 435 -3.22 -27.89 1.17
N GLY A 436 -3.70 -27.12 2.15
CA GLY A 436 -4.83 -27.47 3.01
C GLY A 436 -4.49 -28.38 4.18
N VAL A 437 -3.19 -28.54 4.49
CA VAL A 437 -2.70 -29.36 5.60
C VAL A 437 -2.15 -28.46 6.71
N PRO A 438 -2.89 -28.22 7.80
CA PRO A 438 -2.45 -27.37 8.90
C PRO A 438 -1.10 -27.80 9.48
N GLN A 439 -0.25 -26.82 9.75
CA GLN A 439 1.04 -27.01 10.40
C GLN A 439 1.10 -26.29 11.75
N ALA A 440 2.07 -26.65 12.59
CA ALA A 440 2.32 -25.90 13.82
C ALA A 440 2.85 -24.48 13.47
N PRO A 441 2.62 -23.48 14.33
CA PRO A 441 3.13 -22.14 14.08
C PRO A 441 4.64 -22.12 13.85
N TRP A 442 5.07 -21.43 12.79
CA TRP A 442 6.47 -21.39 12.35
C TRP A 442 6.92 -19.95 12.12
N SER A 443 8.00 -19.56 12.79
CA SER A 443 8.65 -18.25 12.68
C SER A 443 10.17 -18.41 12.73
N GLN A 444 10.92 -17.35 12.43
CA GLN A 444 12.38 -17.35 12.62
C GLN A 444 12.75 -17.61 14.09
N VAL A 445 11.94 -17.15 15.04
CA VAL A 445 12.10 -17.45 16.48
C VAL A 445 11.91 -18.94 16.76
N SER A 446 10.83 -19.55 16.27
CA SER A 446 10.57 -20.98 16.51
C SER A 446 11.57 -21.89 15.78
N ALA A 447 12.16 -21.40 14.69
CA ALA A 447 13.23 -22.06 13.94
C ALA A 447 14.62 -21.87 14.59
N GLY A 448 14.74 -21.05 15.63
CA GLY A 448 16.02 -20.76 16.30
C GLY A 448 17.01 -20.01 15.42
N GLN A 449 16.52 -19.21 14.46
CA GLN A 449 17.37 -18.37 13.62
C GLN A 449 17.88 -17.16 14.41
N VAL A 450 19.08 -16.72 14.07
CA VAL A 450 19.66 -15.50 14.63
C VAL A 450 19.12 -14.28 13.89
N GLY A 451 19.08 -13.13 14.58
CA GLY A 451 18.79 -11.85 13.95
C GLY A 451 19.85 -11.48 12.90
N GLY A 452 19.46 -10.63 11.95
CA GLY A 452 20.35 -10.13 10.91
C GLY A 452 19.56 -9.52 9.78
N ASP A 453 20.28 -8.96 8.81
CA ASP A 453 19.71 -8.25 7.68
C ASP A 453 18.71 -9.12 6.87
N ARG A 454 17.48 -8.61 6.62
CA ARG A 454 16.35 -9.36 6.04
C ARG A 454 15.71 -8.65 4.85
N ARG A 455 15.68 -9.38 3.73
CA ARG A 455 14.91 -9.02 2.54
C ARG A 455 13.67 -9.89 2.41
N GLY A 456 12.61 -9.31 1.86
CA GLY A 456 11.37 -9.99 1.57
C GLY A 456 10.84 -9.62 0.18
N VAL A 457 10.10 -10.53 -0.42
CA VAL A 457 9.29 -10.28 -1.61
C VAL A 457 7.91 -10.86 -1.36
N GLY A 458 6.93 -9.97 -1.20
CA GLY A 458 5.51 -10.35 -1.19
C GLY A 458 4.95 -10.26 -2.60
N SER A 459 4.42 -11.36 -3.14
CA SER A 459 3.96 -11.44 -4.53
C SER A 459 2.49 -11.83 -4.67
N MET A 460 1.94 -11.53 -5.84
CA MET A 460 0.57 -11.81 -6.27
C MET A 460 0.60 -12.43 -7.67
N GLY A 461 -0.05 -13.57 -7.84
CA GLY A 461 -0.08 -14.36 -9.09
C GLY A 461 -0.09 -15.88 -8.84
N PRO A 462 -0.14 -16.70 -9.91
CA PRO A 462 0.02 -16.32 -11.32
C PRO A 462 -1.26 -15.79 -11.98
N PHE A 463 -1.11 -14.99 -13.03
CA PHE A 463 -2.20 -14.60 -13.94
C PHE A 463 -1.66 -14.39 -15.37
N THR A 464 -2.55 -14.25 -16.34
CA THR A 464 -2.22 -13.84 -17.71
C THR A 464 -2.35 -12.34 -17.86
N LEU A 465 -1.29 -11.67 -18.33
CA LEU A 465 -1.30 -10.24 -18.66
C LEU A 465 -1.43 -10.08 -20.18
N LEU A 466 -2.61 -9.65 -20.64
CA LEU A 466 -2.91 -9.41 -22.05
C LEU A 466 -2.45 -8.02 -22.50
N PRO A 467 -2.22 -7.81 -23.80
CA PRO A 467 -1.97 -6.48 -24.37
C PRO A 467 -3.10 -5.50 -24.04
N GLY A 468 -2.76 -4.36 -23.44
CA GLY A 468 -3.70 -3.32 -23.05
C GLY A 468 -4.37 -3.53 -21.69
N ASP A 469 -4.08 -4.63 -20.97
CA ASP A 469 -4.61 -4.84 -19.63
C ASP A 469 -4.14 -3.75 -18.67
N ILE A 470 -5.06 -3.37 -17.79
CA ILE A 470 -4.86 -2.35 -16.75
C ILE A 470 -5.26 -2.97 -15.42
N HIS A 471 -4.31 -3.04 -14.49
CA HIS A 471 -4.58 -3.47 -13.12
C HIS A 471 -4.30 -2.35 -12.14
N ARG A 472 -5.20 -2.18 -11.17
CA ARG A 472 -5.01 -1.28 -10.03
C ARG A 472 -4.67 -2.13 -8.82
N VAL A 473 -3.50 -1.88 -8.24
CA VAL A 473 -2.96 -2.56 -7.06
C VAL A 473 -2.79 -1.53 -5.96
N MET A 474 -3.17 -1.88 -4.73
CA MET A 474 -2.95 -1.03 -3.57
C MET A 474 -2.20 -1.79 -2.48
N VAL A 475 -1.09 -1.21 -2.06
CA VAL A 475 -0.26 -1.70 -0.95
C VAL A 475 -0.22 -0.62 0.13
N ALA A 476 -0.11 -1.01 1.39
CA ALA A 476 0.13 -0.10 2.50
C ALA A 476 1.36 -0.52 3.31
N PHE A 477 2.20 0.45 3.65
CA PHE A 477 3.31 0.33 4.59
C PHE A 477 2.84 0.78 5.97
N VAL A 478 2.89 -0.12 6.95
CA VAL A 478 2.27 0.07 8.27
C VAL A 478 3.32 -0.08 9.35
N TYR A 479 3.38 0.90 10.26
CA TYR A 479 4.22 0.88 11.44
C TYR A 479 3.39 0.63 12.70
N ALA A 480 3.87 -0.18 13.65
CA ALA A 480 3.31 -0.25 14.99
C ALA A 480 4.34 -0.53 16.08
N ARG A 481 4.12 0.05 17.27
CA ARG A 481 4.95 -0.18 18.45
C ARG A 481 4.07 -0.38 19.67
N ALA A 482 4.19 -1.52 20.34
CA ALA A 482 3.50 -1.77 21.59
C ALA A 482 4.18 -1.01 22.74
N ALA A 483 3.43 -0.70 23.80
CA ALA A 483 3.97 -0.04 24.99
C ALA A 483 4.87 -0.95 25.85
N SER A 484 4.63 -2.26 25.80
CA SER A 484 5.38 -3.30 26.53
C SER A 484 5.09 -4.68 25.93
N GLY A 485 5.93 -5.68 26.22
CA GLY A 485 5.73 -7.07 25.78
C GLY A 485 6.70 -7.56 24.70
N GLY A 486 7.73 -6.77 24.37
CA GLY A 486 8.75 -7.09 23.38
C GLY A 486 8.21 -7.06 21.95
N SER A 487 9.00 -7.58 21.00
CA SER A 487 8.68 -7.60 19.57
C SER A 487 7.36 -8.33 19.28
N GLN A 488 7.06 -9.40 20.02
CA GLN A 488 5.80 -10.13 19.87
C GLN A 488 4.56 -9.24 20.07
N ALA A 489 4.57 -8.39 21.10
CA ALA A 489 3.46 -7.45 21.32
C ALA A 489 3.40 -6.37 20.21
N SER A 490 4.54 -5.96 19.65
CA SER A 490 4.56 -5.04 18.51
C SER A 490 4.05 -5.68 17.22
N ILE A 491 4.29 -6.98 17.00
CA ILE A 491 3.68 -7.75 15.89
C ILE A 491 2.16 -7.77 16.04
N GLU A 492 1.64 -8.07 17.23
CA GLU A 492 0.20 -8.07 17.50
C GLU A 492 -0.42 -6.68 17.28
N ALA A 493 0.30 -5.62 17.68
CA ALA A 493 -0.10 -4.23 17.43
C ALA A 493 -0.11 -3.91 15.92
N LEU A 494 0.86 -4.42 15.15
CA LEU A 494 0.92 -4.26 13.69
C LEU A 494 -0.26 -4.97 13.02
N GLN A 495 -0.55 -6.21 13.41
CA GLN A 495 -1.69 -6.98 12.90
C GLN A 495 -3.02 -6.25 13.14
N ALA A 496 -3.25 -5.77 14.36
CA ALA A 496 -4.45 -5.00 14.68
C ALA A 496 -4.54 -3.67 13.90
N ARG A 497 -3.39 -3.05 13.60
CA ARG A 497 -3.33 -1.84 12.79
C ARG A 497 -3.63 -2.12 11.32
N VAL A 498 -3.12 -3.20 10.77
CA VAL A 498 -3.44 -3.67 9.42
C VAL A 498 -4.94 -3.96 9.30
N ASP A 499 -5.57 -4.56 10.30
CA ASP A 499 -7.03 -4.77 10.32
C ASP A 499 -7.78 -3.43 10.21
N SER A 500 -7.31 -2.39 10.91
CA SER A 500 -7.91 -1.05 10.87
C SER A 500 -7.69 -0.34 9.53
N VAL A 501 -6.50 -0.48 8.95
CA VAL A 501 -6.14 0.06 7.62
C VAL A 501 -6.94 -0.62 6.52
N ARG A 502 -7.13 -1.94 6.59
CA ARG A 502 -7.94 -2.70 5.63
C ARG A 502 -9.42 -2.31 5.72
N ALA A 503 -9.97 -2.23 6.93
CA ALA A 503 -11.34 -1.78 7.12
C ALA A 503 -11.58 -0.35 6.58
N PHE A 504 -10.59 0.55 6.74
CA PHE A 504 -10.62 1.86 6.09
C PHE A 504 -10.65 1.72 4.56
N ALA A 505 -9.73 0.93 4.01
CA ALA A 505 -9.59 0.76 2.57
C ALA A 505 -10.86 0.21 1.88
N GLU A 506 -11.49 -0.76 2.53
CA GLU A 506 -12.76 -1.37 2.11
C GLU A 506 -13.92 -0.37 2.20
N ALA A 507 -13.99 0.42 3.29
CA ALA A 507 -15.06 1.40 3.48
C ALA A 507 -15.03 2.53 2.44
N GLU A 508 -13.84 2.93 2.01
CA GLU A 508 -13.63 3.93 0.96
C GLU A 508 -13.68 3.32 -0.46
N ASP A 509 -13.92 2.01 -0.60
CA ASP A 509 -14.04 1.31 -1.88
C ASP A 509 -12.80 1.49 -2.77
N TYR A 510 -11.59 1.52 -2.16
CA TYR A 510 -10.35 1.70 -2.92
C TYR A 510 -10.04 0.51 -3.84
N CYS A 511 -10.47 -0.69 -3.48
CA CYS A 511 -10.35 -1.88 -4.33
C CYS A 511 -11.39 -1.88 -5.47
N GLY A 512 -12.48 -1.11 -5.31
CA GLY A 512 -13.33 -0.58 -6.36
C GLY A 512 -13.80 -1.61 -7.38
N GLY A 513 -15.01 -2.12 -7.20
CA GLY A 513 -15.74 -2.73 -8.30
C GLY A 513 -15.82 -1.74 -9.47
N PHE A 514 -15.05 -1.97 -10.54
CA PHE A 514 -15.11 -1.24 -11.82
C PHE A 514 -15.07 0.30 -11.78
N ARG A 515 -14.64 0.95 -10.69
CA ARG A 515 -14.39 2.41 -10.72
C ARG A 515 -13.09 2.70 -11.45
N THR A 516 -13.17 3.55 -12.47
CA THR A 516 -12.02 3.97 -13.28
C THR A 516 -11.12 4.98 -12.55
N ASP A 517 -11.57 5.50 -11.41
CA ASP A 517 -10.91 6.53 -10.63
C ASP A 517 -11.01 6.23 -9.12
N VAL A 518 -9.92 6.54 -8.40
CA VAL A 518 -9.99 6.77 -6.95
C VAL A 518 -10.71 8.10 -6.76
N PRO A 519 -11.64 8.25 -5.81
CA PRO A 519 -12.24 9.53 -5.52
C PRO A 519 -11.16 10.61 -5.38
N CYS A 520 -11.34 11.75 -6.07
CA CYS A 520 -10.32 12.79 -6.15
C CYS A 520 -9.85 13.35 -4.82
N PHE A 521 -10.60 13.08 -3.75
CA PHE A 521 -10.19 13.13 -2.37
C PHE A 521 -10.97 11.99 -1.69
N GLY A 522 -10.27 11.03 -1.08
CA GLY A 522 -10.94 10.14 -0.11
C GLY A 522 -11.61 11.04 0.90
N GLY A 523 -12.88 10.80 1.24
CA GLY A 523 -13.63 11.74 2.07
C GLY A 523 -12.80 12.08 3.32
N MET A 524 -12.87 13.31 3.82
CA MET A 524 -12.40 13.62 5.18
C MET A 524 -13.13 12.67 6.14
N ALA A 525 -12.54 11.51 6.40
CA ALA A 525 -13.14 10.45 7.18
C ALA A 525 -13.06 10.89 8.64
N THR A 526 -14.04 11.69 9.07
CA THR A 526 -14.28 12.01 10.48
C THR A 526 -14.93 10.84 11.23
N GLY A 527 -14.47 9.63 10.95
CA GLY A 527 -14.86 8.40 11.62
C GLY A 527 -14.55 7.18 10.77
N LEU A 528 -13.51 6.44 11.15
CA LEU A 528 -13.54 4.99 10.95
C LEU A 528 -14.79 4.47 11.65
N GLY A 529 -15.61 3.70 10.93
CA GLY A 529 -16.65 2.89 11.53
C GLY A 529 -16.01 1.91 12.51
N GLU A 530 -16.30 2.09 13.80
CA GLU A 530 -16.02 1.09 14.82
C GLU A 530 -16.75 -0.20 14.42
N ALA A 531 -16.04 -1.33 14.45
CA ALA A 531 -16.50 -2.63 13.97
C ALA A 531 -17.96 -2.92 14.36
N THR A 532 -18.78 -3.26 13.36
CA THR A 532 -20.22 -3.52 13.53
C THR A 532 -20.50 -4.66 14.52
N ALA A 533 -21.25 -4.35 15.57
CA ALA A 533 -22.14 -5.27 16.28
C ALA A 533 -23.36 -4.52 16.86
N PRO A 534 -24.45 -5.22 17.18
CA PRO A 534 -25.72 -5.24 16.46
C PRO A 534 -26.61 -3.99 16.64
N GLY A 535 -27.01 -3.35 15.53
CA GLY A 535 -28.10 -2.36 15.41
C GLY A 535 -27.87 -1.01 16.11
N PRO A 536 -28.31 0.13 15.55
CA PRO A 536 -28.14 1.44 16.22
C PRO A 536 -29.14 1.66 17.37
N LEU A 537 -28.72 2.38 18.41
CA LEU A 537 -29.65 3.04 19.35
C LEU A 537 -30.40 4.15 18.59
N LEU A 538 -31.74 4.14 18.62
CA LEU A 538 -32.53 5.20 17.99
C LEU A 538 -32.87 6.29 19.01
N LEU A 539 -32.47 7.53 18.70
CA LEU A 539 -32.67 8.71 19.54
C LEU A 539 -33.65 9.67 18.87
N GLN A 540 -34.69 10.10 19.59
CA GLN A 540 -35.61 11.12 19.09
C GLN A 540 -36.29 11.93 20.20
N PRO A 541 -36.50 13.25 20.01
CA PRO A 541 -35.91 14.07 18.96
C PRO A 541 -34.42 14.33 19.24
N VAL A 542 -33.63 14.50 18.17
CA VAL A 542 -32.28 15.09 18.25
C VAL A 542 -32.25 16.29 17.29
N PRO A 543 -32.09 17.53 17.78
CA PRO A 543 -31.86 17.92 19.17
C PRO A 543 -33.04 17.66 20.12
N ALA A 544 -32.75 17.36 21.39
CA ALA A 544 -33.74 17.21 22.44
C ALA A 544 -33.88 18.53 23.23
N SER A 545 -35.11 18.92 23.56
CA SER A 545 -35.37 20.07 24.43
C SER A 545 -35.55 19.63 25.88
N ASP A 546 -36.66 18.95 26.17
CA ASP A 546 -37.04 18.51 27.52
C ASP A 546 -37.03 16.99 27.68
N VAL A 547 -37.31 16.25 26.60
CA VAL A 547 -37.42 14.79 26.62
C VAL A 547 -36.65 14.17 25.46
N LEU A 548 -35.83 13.17 25.77
CA LEU A 548 -35.19 12.28 24.81
C LEU A 548 -35.85 10.91 24.87
N ARG A 549 -36.25 10.36 23.73
CA ARG A 549 -36.72 8.98 23.61
C ARG A 549 -35.63 8.12 23.00
N ILE A 550 -35.33 7.00 23.65
CA ILE A 550 -34.23 6.11 23.31
C ILE A 550 -34.81 4.71 23.09
N ASN A 551 -34.56 4.10 21.94
CA ASN A 551 -34.90 2.70 21.67
C ASN A 551 -33.60 1.89 21.54
N GLY A 552 -33.54 0.74 22.22
CA GLY A 552 -32.38 -0.13 22.31
C GLY A 552 -32.79 -1.56 22.71
N PRO A 553 -31.81 -2.46 22.91
CA PRO A 553 -32.11 -3.87 23.19
C PRO A 553 -32.94 -4.04 24.46
N ALA A 554 -34.09 -4.71 24.35
CA ALA A 554 -34.99 -4.93 25.47
C ALA A 554 -34.27 -5.62 26.64
N GLY A 555 -34.33 -5.02 27.84
CA GLY A 555 -33.68 -5.53 29.04
C GLY A 555 -32.22 -5.12 29.25
N ALA A 556 -31.56 -4.48 28.26
CA ALA A 556 -30.25 -3.86 28.47
C ALA A 556 -30.39 -2.58 29.30
N THR A 557 -29.34 -2.24 30.06
CA THR A 557 -29.27 -0.98 30.83
C THR A 557 -28.41 0.04 30.08
N PHE A 558 -28.79 1.31 30.10
CA PHE A 558 -28.02 2.40 29.52
C PHE A 558 -27.78 3.53 30.52
N MET A 559 -26.77 4.35 30.26
CA MET A 559 -26.44 5.55 31.02
C MET A 559 -26.25 6.75 30.08
N VAL A 560 -26.35 7.96 30.62
CA VAL A 560 -26.05 9.21 29.89
C VAL A 560 -24.84 9.89 30.50
N MET A 561 -23.90 10.29 29.64
CA MET A 561 -22.64 10.92 30.00
C MET A 561 -22.46 12.25 29.26
N ASP A 562 -21.69 13.17 29.83
CA ASP A 562 -21.15 14.33 29.10
C ASP A 562 -19.91 13.93 28.26
N LEU A 563 -19.39 14.86 27.45
CA LEU A 563 -18.21 14.62 26.59
C LEU A 563 -16.93 14.26 27.36
N SER A 564 -16.87 14.53 28.66
CA SER A 564 -15.74 14.12 29.51
C SER A 564 -15.86 12.69 30.03
N GLY A 565 -16.92 11.97 29.65
CA GLY A 565 -17.21 10.61 30.09
C GLY A 565 -17.85 10.54 31.47
N ARG A 566 -18.23 11.67 32.08
CA ARG A 566 -18.88 11.70 33.39
C ARG A 566 -20.37 11.42 33.24
N GLN A 567 -20.88 10.47 34.01
CA GLN A 567 -22.31 10.16 34.05
C GLN A 567 -23.12 11.36 34.59
N VAL A 568 -24.07 11.85 33.80
CA VAL A 568 -24.90 13.02 34.11
C VAL A 568 -26.35 12.68 34.47
N LEU A 569 -26.83 11.48 34.10
CA LEU A 569 -28.13 10.96 34.52
C LEU A 569 -28.01 9.53 35.05
N PRO A 570 -28.88 9.09 35.98
CA PRO A 570 -28.89 7.72 36.49
C PRO A 570 -29.09 6.69 35.36
N ALA A 571 -28.38 5.56 35.46
CA ALA A 571 -28.53 4.45 34.52
C ALA A 571 -29.92 3.80 34.65
N ARG A 572 -30.51 3.38 33.52
CA ARG A 572 -31.87 2.79 33.46
C ARG A 572 -31.97 1.66 32.43
N PRO A 573 -32.83 0.66 32.65
CA PRO A 573 -33.12 -0.36 31.64
C PRO A 573 -33.96 0.21 30.49
N PHE A 574 -33.88 -0.42 29.31
CA PHE A 574 -34.82 -0.15 28.22
C PHE A 574 -36.22 -0.72 28.48
N ASP A 575 -37.24 0.10 28.24
CA ASP A 575 -38.64 -0.30 28.11
C ASP A 575 -38.87 -1.09 26.81
N GLN A 576 -40.01 -1.77 26.69
CA GLN A 576 -40.44 -2.30 25.40
C GLN A 576 -40.76 -1.15 24.42
N GLY A 577 -39.85 -0.90 23.48
CA GLY A 577 -39.94 0.20 22.52
C GLY A 577 -39.10 1.40 22.95
N PHE A 578 -39.67 2.61 22.91
CA PHE A 578 -38.95 3.83 23.30
C PHE A 578 -39.03 4.06 24.80
N THR A 579 -37.87 4.18 25.43
CA THR A 579 -37.71 4.66 26.82
C THR A 579 -37.64 6.18 26.82
N ALA A 580 -38.52 6.86 27.54
CA ALA A 580 -38.49 8.31 27.67
C ALA A 580 -37.59 8.75 28.83
N MET A 581 -36.74 9.73 28.57
CA MET A 581 -35.81 10.31 29.54
C MET A 581 -36.00 11.83 29.61
N ASP A 582 -36.16 12.35 30.82
CA ASP A 582 -36.17 13.78 31.08
C ASP A 582 -34.74 14.31 31.01
N VAL A 583 -34.50 15.21 30.06
CA VAL A 583 -33.21 15.89 29.82
C VAL A 583 -33.32 17.40 30.07
N SER A 584 -34.46 17.89 30.57
CA SER A 584 -34.68 19.32 30.84
C SER A 584 -33.68 19.92 31.85
N GLY A 585 -33.12 19.07 32.73
CA GLY A 585 -32.09 19.45 33.69
C GLY A 585 -30.66 19.54 33.12
N LEU A 586 -30.41 19.08 31.90
CA LEU A 586 -29.08 19.09 31.27
C LEU A 586 -28.81 20.45 30.56
N PRO A 587 -27.65 21.09 30.76
CA PRO A 587 -27.26 22.27 29.99
C PRO A 587 -27.25 22.04 28.48
N ASN A 588 -27.37 23.09 27.66
CA ASN A 588 -27.20 22.98 26.21
C ASN A 588 -25.80 22.41 25.90
N GLY A 589 -25.72 21.37 25.08
CA GLY A 589 -24.47 20.66 24.85
C GLY A 589 -24.65 19.26 24.25
N VAL A 590 -23.54 18.60 23.97
CA VAL A 590 -23.49 17.24 23.42
C VAL A 590 -23.38 16.22 24.56
N TYR A 591 -24.18 15.17 24.46
CA TYR A 591 -24.25 14.09 25.43
C TYR A 591 -24.20 12.73 24.74
N ILE A 592 -23.78 11.72 25.49
CA ILE A 592 -23.59 10.35 25.02
C ILE A 592 -24.51 9.41 25.80
N VAL A 593 -25.30 8.62 25.08
CA VAL A 593 -26.02 7.45 25.62
C VAL A 593 -25.15 6.22 25.39
N ARG A 594 -24.90 5.43 26.44
CA ARG A 594 -24.12 4.18 26.36
C ARG A 594 -24.83 3.04 27.08
N THR A 595 -24.92 1.88 26.44
CA THR A 595 -25.40 0.65 27.09
C THR A 595 -24.30 -0.02 27.95
N LEU A 596 -24.71 -0.70 29.01
CA LEU A 596 -23.83 -1.41 29.94
C LEU A 596 -23.78 -2.88 29.58
N GLY A 597 -22.58 -3.45 29.43
CA GLY A 597 -22.38 -4.87 29.11
C GLY A 597 -21.11 -5.13 28.30
N ALA A 598 -20.93 -6.39 27.87
CA ALA A 598 -19.78 -6.86 27.11
C ALA A 598 -19.70 -6.32 25.67
N SER A 599 -20.80 -5.75 25.15
CA SER A 599 -20.88 -5.13 23.82
C SER A 599 -21.63 -3.79 23.92
N PRO A 600 -20.97 -2.72 24.39
CA PRO A 600 -21.63 -1.45 24.67
C PRO A 600 -21.96 -0.71 23.37
N MET A 601 -23.26 -0.53 23.11
CA MET A 601 -23.78 0.37 22.09
C MET A 601 -23.70 1.83 22.55
N VAL A 602 -23.39 2.75 21.64
CA VAL A 602 -23.23 4.19 21.92
C VAL A 602 -24.03 5.02 20.91
N ALA A 603 -24.65 6.11 21.36
CA ALA A 603 -25.24 7.12 20.48
C ALA A 603 -25.11 8.52 21.07
N ARG A 604 -25.00 9.53 20.21
CA ARG A 604 -24.84 10.94 20.60
C ARG A 604 -26.12 11.73 20.38
N PHE A 605 -26.44 12.64 21.28
CA PHE A 605 -27.51 13.63 21.08
C PHE A 605 -27.09 15.00 21.58
N VAL A 606 -27.79 16.01 21.09
CA VAL A 606 -27.63 17.41 21.48
C VAL A 606 -28.83 17.82 22.31
N VAL A 607 -28.60 18.43 23.46
CA VAL A 607 -29.63 19.23 24.14
C VAL A 607 -29.53 20.64 23.60
N ALA A 608 -30.58 21.11 22.95
CA ALA A 608 -30.70 22.48 22.46
C ALA A 608 -32.10 23.01 22.78
N ARG A 609 -32.12 24.15 23.48
CA ARG A 609 -33.33 24.85 23.91
C ARG A 609 -33.32 26.27 23.40
#